data_AF-A0A1X7CHI6-F1
#
_entry.id   AF-A0A1X7CHI6-F1
#
_cell.length_a   1.000
_cell.length_b   1.000
_cell.length_c   1.000
_cell.angle_alpha   90.00
_cell.angle_beta   90.00
_cell.angle_gamma   90.00
#
_symmetry.space_group_name_H-M   'P 1'
#
loop_
_entity.id
_entity.type
_entity.pdbx_description
1 polymer ?
#
loop_
_entity_poly.entity_id
_entity_poly.type
_entity_poly.pdbx_seq_one_letter_code
_entity_poly.pdbx_strand_id
1 'polypeptide(L)'
;MIPVSLILGFFSGGKGKLVIGLVVALILTVAIAGVAMWISSLNTDIAKLEKANAELNADIAGYKLEIRTGQTEITLLKQSRSQSTRVVQSLQGQLAKVQNSAKWFRVQRTKALKLLNSARNYPVTNSTGVISNEDSRLATEFINNTLGLHSQASQ
;
A
#
# COMPACT_ATOMS: atom_id res chain seq x y z
N MET A 1 3.94 56.03 -74.40
CA MET A 1 4.70 56.64 -73.28
C MET A 1 3.86 57.77 -72.73
N ILE A 2 3.41 57.69 -71.47
CA ILE A 2 2.70 58.81 -70.83
C ILE A 2 3.78 59.83 -70.44
N PRO A 3 3.70 61.11 -70.87
CA PRO A 3 4.71 62.10 -70.55
C PRO A 3 4.80 62.32 -69.04
N VAL A 4 6.03 62.30 -68.51
CA VAL A 4 6.35 62.42 -67.07
C VAL A 4 5.78 63.73 -66.48
N SER A 5 5.67 64.79 -67.29
CA SER A 5 5.03 66.06 -66.95
C SER A 5 3.52 65.95 -66.67
N LEU A 6 2.82 64.99 -67.29
CA LEU A 6 1.38 64.75 -67.10
C LEU A 6 1.11 63.92 -65.83
N ILE A 7 2.06 63.06 -65.48
CA ILE A 7 2.08 62.36 -64.19
C ILE A 7 2.33 63.37 -63.06
N LEU A 8 3.35 64.24 -63.19
CA LEU A 8 3.65 65.32 -62.22
C LEU A 8 2.53 66.38 -62.07
N GLY A 9 1.84 66.73 -63.16
CA GLY A 9 0.68 67.63 -63.12
C GLY A 9 -0.51 67.06 -62.36
N PHE A 10 -0.66 65.73 -62.35
CA PHE A 10 -1.65 65.06 -61.50
C PHE A 10 -1.31 65.21 -60.02
N PHE A 11 -0.05 65.19 -59.62
CA PHE A 11 0.38 65.37 -58.22
C PHE A 11 0.27 66.83 -57.72
N SER A 12 0.30 67.84 -58.60
CA SER A 12 0.24 69.26 -58.22
C SER A 12 -1.18 69.84 -58.14
N GLY A 13 -2.15 69.26 -58.86
CA GLY A 13 -3.56 69.63 -58.79
C GLY A 13 -4.28 69.02 -57.59
N GLY A 14 -5.18 69.78 -56.94
CA GLY A 14 -5.89 69.35 -55.71
C GLY A 14 -6.62 68.00 -55.81
N LYS A 15 -6.94 67.52 -57.02
CA LYS A 15 -7.56 66.21 -57.25
C LYS A 15 -6.60 65.03 -57.10
N GLY A 16 -5.32 65.14 -57.47
CA GLY A 16 -4.38 64.00 -57.34
C GLY A 16 -3.90 63.78 -55.91
N LYS A 17 -3.76 64.85 -55.11
CA LYS A 17 -3.54 64.73 -53.65
C LYS A 17 -4.68 63.99 -52.95
N LEU A 18 -5.92 64.24 -53.37
CA LEU A 18 -7.10 63.56 -52.86
C LEU A 18 -7.06 62.05 -53.19
N VAL A 19 -6.72 61.70 -54.43
CA VAL A 19 -6.63 60.29 -54.86
C VAL A 19 -5.54 59.54 -54.08
N ILE A 20 -4.36 60.13 -53.89
CA ILE A 20 -3.26 59.49 -53.13
C ILE A 20 -3.63 59.39 -51.65
N GLY A 21 -4.21 60.44 -51.07
CA GLY A 21 -4.69 60.41 -49.68
C GLY A 21 -5.72 59.31 -49.46
N LEU A 22 -6.63 59.10 -50.42
CA LEU A 22 -7.65 58.06 -50.36
C LEU A 22 -7.05 56.66 -50.51
N VAL A 23 -6.07 56.46 -51.41
CA VAL A 23 -5.35 55.19 -51.56
C VAL A 23 -4.55 54.85 -50.29
N VAL A 24 -3.82 55.81 -49.73
CA VAL A 24 -3.07 55.62 -48.48
C VAL A 24 -4.01 55.31 -47.32
N ALA A 25 -5.11 56.04 -47.18
CA ALA A 25 -6.12 55.79 -46.15
C ALA A 25 -6.73 54.38 -46.28
N LEU A 26 -7.02 53.93 -47.51
CA LEU A 26 -7.51 52.58 -47.77
C LEU A 26 -6.49 51.51 -47.36
N ILE A 27 -5.22 51.65 -47.76
CA ILE A 27 -4.15 50.71 -47.40
C ILE A 27 -4.00 50.64 -45.87
N LEU A 28 -3.99 51.79 -45.18
CA LEU A 28 -3.88 51.85 -43.73
C LEU A 28 -5.07 51.16 -43.05
N THR A 29 -6.27 51.37 -43.57
CA THR A 29 -7.50 50.78 -43.02
C THR A 29 -7.47 49.25 -43.14
N VAL A 30 -7.01 48.73 -44.28
CA VAL A 30 -6.85 47.28 -44.49
C VAL A 30 -5.79 46.70 -43.56
N ALA A 31 -4.65 47.37 -43.38
CA ALA A 31 -3.59 46.92 -42.48
C ALA A 31 -4.07 46.90 -41.01
N ILE A 32 -4.77 47.94 -40.57
CA ILE A 32 -5.35 48.01 -39.22
C ILE A 32 -6.36 46.88 -39.00
N ALA A 33 -7.23 46.60 -39.99
CA ALA A 33 -8.18 45.49 -39.91
C ALA A 33 -7.47 44.14 -39.78
N GLY A 34 -6.37 43.93 -40.52
CA GLY A 34 -5.53 42.73 -40.42
C GLY A 34 -4.96 42.53 -39.01
N VAL A 35 -4.38 43.60 -38.43
CA VAL A 35 -3.85 43.57 -37.06
C VAL A 35 -4.96 43.30 -36.05
N ALA A 36 -6.12 43.94 -36.20
CA ALA A 36 -7.26 43.74 -35.30
C ALA A 36 -7.75 42.28 -35.29
N MET A 37 -7.84 41.64 -36.47
CA MET A 37 -8.18 40.23 -36.57
C MET A 37 -7.16 39.34 -35.89
N TRP A 38 -5.86 39.63 -36.05
CA TRP A 38 -4.80 38.87 -35.39
C TRP A 38 -4.84 39.00 -33.86
N ILE A 39 -5.04 40.22 -33.34
CA ILE A 39 -5.23 40.48 -31.90
C ILE A 39 -6.44 39.69 -31.37
N SER A 40 -7.55 39.68 -32.10
CA SER A 40 -8.73 38.91 -31.71
C SER A 40 -8.46 37.40 -31.64
N SER A 41 -7.66 36.87 -32.58
CA SER A 41 -7.22 35.48 -32.56
C SER A 41 -6.35 35.18 -31.34
N LEU A 42 -5.35 36.04 -31.06
CA LEU A 42 -4.48 35.89 -29.91
C LEU A 42 -5.25 35.92 -28.59
N ASN A 43 -6.23 36.83 -28.44
CA ASN A 43 -7.08 36.87 -27.25
C ASN A 43 -7.88 35.57 -27.07
N THR A 44 -8.36 34.98 -28.16
CA THR A 44 -9.06 33.69 -28.12
C THR A 44 -8.13 32.57 -27.65
N ASP A 45 -6.89 32.56 -28.14
CA ASP A 45 -5.91 31.55 -27.74
C ASP A 45 -5.43 31.73 -26.30
N ILE A 46 -5.25 32.98 -25.85
CA ILE A 46 -4.98 33.31 -24.44
C ILE A 46 -6.09 32.77 -23.54
N ALA A 47 -7.36 33.04 -23.87
CA ALA A 47 -8.49 32.56 -23.07
C ALA A 47 -8.54 31.01 -22.99
N LYS A 48 -8.21 30.32 -24.08
CA LYS A 48 -8.09 28.85 -24.08
C LYS A 48 -6.95 28.36 -23.19
N LEU A 49 -5.78 29.02 -23.25
CA LEU A 49 -4.63 28.67 -22.41
C LEU A 49 -4.90 28.93 -20.93
N GLU A 50 -5.56 30.03 -20.59
CA GLU A 50 -5.97 30.33 -19.22
C GLU A 50 -6.92 29.25 -18.68
N LYS A 51 -7.90 28.83 -19.49
CA LYS A 51 -8.81 27.74 -19.13
C LYS A 51 -8.06 26.42 -18.91
N ALA A 52 -7.20 26.03 -19.84
CA ALA A 52 -6.40 24.80 -19.73
C ALA A 52 -5.48 24.84 -18.50
N ASN A 53 -4.89 26.00 -18.20
CA ASN A 53 -4.06 26.19 -17.01
C ASN A 53 -4.88 26.07 -15.72
N ALA A 54 -6.11 26.58 -15.69
CA ALA A 54 -7.01 26.41 -14.54
C ALA A 54 -7.39 24.94 -14.33
N GLU A 55 -7.71 24.21 -15.40
CA GLU A 55 -7.99 22.77 -15.37
C GLU A 55 -6.79 21.97 -14.86
N LEU A 56 -5.59 22.20 -15.40
CA LEU A 56 -4.36 21.54 -14.94
C LEU A 56 -4.07 21.81 -13.46
N ASN A 57 -4.31 23.02 -12.97
CA ASN A 57 -4.12 23.33 -11.56
C ASN A 57 -5.11 22.58 -10.66
N ALA A 58 -6.36 22.40 -11.11
CA ALA A 58 -7.34 21.59 -10.40
C ALA A 58 -6.91 20.12 -10.35
N ASP A 59 -6.45 19.56 -11.48
CA ASP A 59 -5.94 18.19 -11.56
C ASP A 59 -4.72 17.98 -10.65
N ILE A 60 -3.77 18.92 -10.65
CA ILE A 60 -2.60 18.87 -9.75
C ILE A 60 -3.02 18.87 -8.28
N ALA A 61 -4.04 19.66 -7.92
CA ALA A 61 -4.57 19.67 -6.56
C ALA A 61 -5.22 18.32 -6.21
N GLY A 62 -5.97 17.72 -7.15
CA GLY A 62 -6.54 16.38 -7.03
C GLY A 62 -5.47 15.31 -6.80
N TYR A 63 -4.47 15.23 -7.67
CA TYR A 63 -3.38 14.26 -7.53
C TYR A 63 -2.58 14.43 -6.23
N LYS A 64 -2.38 15.67 -5.76
CA LYS A 64 -1.74 15.91 -4.45
C LYS A 64 -2.55 15.32 -3.30
N LEU A 65 -3.88 15.40 -3.37
CA LEU A 65 -4.76 14.81 -2.36
C LEU A 65 -4.72 13.28 -2.41
N GLU A 66 -4.78 12.70 -3.61
CA GLU A 66 -4.68 11.25 -3.81
C GLU A 66 -3.35 10.70 -3.28
N ILE A 67 -2.23 11.36 -3.58
CA ILE A 67 -0.91 10.97 -3.07
C ILE A 67 -0.87 10.97 -1.53
N ARG A 68 -1.42 11.99 -0.88
CA ARG A 68 -1.48 12.04 0.60
C ARG A 68 -2.34 10.93 1.18
N THR A 69 -3.46 10.63 0.53
CA THR A 69 -4.36 9.54 0.94
C THR A 69 -3.65 8.19 0.81
N GLY A 70 -3.02 7.93 -0.34
CA GLY A 70 -2.23 6.72 -0.55
C GLY A 70 -1.06 6.57 0.42
N GLN A 71 -0.37 7.65 0.78
CA GLN A 71 0.68 7.63 1.81
C GLN A 71 0.15 7.22 3.19
N THR A 72 -1.06 7.69 3.54
CA THR A 72 -1.73 7.32 4.79
C THR A 72 -2.08 5.83 4.80
N GLU A 73 -2.67 5.33 3.71
CA GLU A 73 -3.00 3.91 3.55
C GLU A 73 -1.76 3.01 3.63
N ILE A 74 -0.67 3.37 2.95
CA ILE A 74 0.61 2.66 3.01
C ILE A 74 1.12 2.58 4.45
N THR A 75 0.98 3.65 5.22
CA THR A 75 1.40 3.69 6.63
C THR A 75 0.59 2.71 7.47
N LEU A 76 -0.73 2.70 7.31
CA LEU A 76 -1.63 1.75 8.00
C LEU A 76 -1.32 0.29 7.61
N LEU A 77 -1.08 0.02 6.33
CA LEU A 77 -0.71 -1.32 5.86
C LEU A 77 0.63 -1.78 6.46
N LYS A 78 1.62 -0.89 6.59
CA LYS A 78 2.90 -1.22 7.25
C LYS A 78 2.70 -1.55 8.73
N GLN A 79 1.85 -0.81 9.44
CA GLN A 79 1.52 -1.09 10.84
C GLN A 79 0.82 -2.44 10.98
N SER A 80 -0.20 -2.71 10.16
CA SER A 80 -0.93 -3.98 10.13
C SER A 80 0.01 -5.17 9.84
N ARG A 81 0.90 -5.03 8.85
CA ARG A 81 1.93 -6.03 8.55
C ARG A 81 2.85 -6.29 9.74
N SER A 82 3.30 -5.25 10.43
CA SER A 82 4.15 -5.40 11.63
C SER A 82 3.43 -6.18 12.73
N GLN A 83 2.15 -5.86 12.97
CA GLN A 83 1.33 -6.56 13.95
C GLN A 83 1.15 -8.03 13.59
N SER A 84 0.79 -8.35 12.34
CA SER A 84 0.67 -9.73 11.87
C SER A 84 1.98 -10.51 12.03
N THR A 85 3.14 -9.90 11.72
CA THR A 85 4.44 -10.54 11.93
C THR A 85 4.66 -10.92 13.40
N ARG A 86 4.34 -10.03 14.35
CA ARG A 86 4.45 -10.33 15.79
C ARG A 86 3.53 -11.47 16.21
N VAL A 87 2.29 -11.47 15.72
CA VAL A 87 1.33 -12.56 16.00
C VAL A 87 1.87 -13.89 15.49
N VAL A 88 2.37 -13.94 14.24
CA VAL A 88 2.97 -15.15 13.66
C VAL A 88 4.15 -15.64 14.48
N GLN A 89 5.07 -14.76 14.90
CA GLN A 89 6.20 -15.12 15.74
C GLN A 89 5.76 -15.69 17.10
N SER A 90 4.75 -15.07 17.73
CA SER A 90 4.18 -15.57 18.99
C SER A 90 3.57 -16.96 18.82
N LEU A 91 2.77 -17.17 17.76
CA LEU A 91 2.16 -18.47 17.46
C LEU A 91 3.20 -19.54 17.17
N GLN A 92 4.28 -19.22 16.46
CA GLN A 92 5.40 -20.13 16.24
C GLN A 92 6.07 -20.54 17.56
N GLY A 93 6.28 -19.58 18.48
CA GLY A 93 6.81 -19.87 19.81
C GLY A 93 5.88 -20.77 20.65
N GLN A 94 4.57 -20.52 20.60
CA GLN A 94 3.57 -21.35 21.27
C GLN A 94 3.52 -22.76 20.68
N LEU A 95 3.56 -22.88 19.36
CA LEU A 95 3.60 -24.17 18.66
C LEU A 95 4.83 -24.98 19.07
N ALA A 96 6.00 -24.36 19.15
CA ALA A 96 7.23 -25.02 19.60
C ALA A 96 7.11 -25.55 21.04
N LYS A 97 6.51 -24.77 21.95
CA LYS A 97 6.23 -25.21 23.33
C LYS A 97 5.32 -26.43 23.35
N VAL A 98 4.19 -26.38 22.63
CA VAL A 98 3.24 -27.49 22.55
C VAL A 98 3.89 -28.75 21.97
N GLN A 99 4.69 -28.61 20.90
CA GLN A 99 5.41 -29.73 20.31
C GLN A 99 6.41 -30.36 21.30
N ASN A 100 7.13 -29.54 22.07
CA ASN A 100 8.05 -30.04 23.09
C ASN A 100 7.33 -30.75 24.23
N SER A 101 6.23 -30.18 24.73
CA SER A 101 5.37 -30.83 25.72
C SER A 101 4.82 -32.15 25.20
N ALA A 102 4.32 -32.19 23.97
CA ALA A 102 3.81 -33.42 23.35
C ALA A 102 4.90 -34.49 23.21
N LYS A 103 6.12 -34.12 22.80
CA LYS A 103 7.27 -35.02 22.75
C LYS A 103 7.60 -35.58 24.14
N TRP A 104 7.67 -34.71 25.16
CA TRP A 104 7.91 -35.12 26.54
C TRP A 104 6.84 -36.11 27.03
N PHE A 105 5.55 -35.81 26.84
CA PHE A 105 4.46 -36.71 27.22
C PHE A 105 4.55 -38.07 26.52
N ARG A 106 4.92 -38.11 25.23
CA ARG A 106 5.14 -39.37 24.50
C ARG A 106 6.26 -40.20 25.14
N VAL A 107 7.37 -39.58 25.53
CA VAL A 107 8.49 -40.27 26.20
C VAL A 107 8.04 -40.83 27.55
N GLN A 108 7.35 -40.03 28.36
CA GLN A 108 6.89 -40.49 29.68
C GLN A 108 5.85 -41.60 29.57
N ARG A 109 4.91 -41.50 28.62
CA ARG A 109 3.94 -42.55 28.35
C ARG A 109 4.62 -43.88 28.00
N THR A 110 5.64 -43.87 27.14
CA THR A 110 6.38 -45.09 26.78
C THR A 110 7.09 -45.70 27.99
N LYS A 111 7.69 -44.89 28.87
CA LYS A 111 8.30 -45.38 30.11
C LYS A 111 7.27 -46.00 31.06
N ALA A 112 6.14 -45.34 31.27
CA ALA A 112 5.04 -45.86 32.10
C ALA A 112 4.52 -47.21 31.58
N LEU A 113 4.32 -47.33 30.26
CA LEU A 113 3.87 -48.59 29.65
C LEU A 113 4.88 -49.73 29.83
N LYS A 114 6.18 -49.45 29.76
CA LYS A 114 7.22 -50.45 30.02
C LYS A 114 7.17 -50.93 31.47
N LEU A 115 7.11 -50.02 32.43
CA LEU A 115 7.02 -50.34 33.86
C LEU A 115 5.75 -51.16 34.17
N LEU A 116 4.60 -50.76 33.59
CA LEU A 116 3.34 -51.48 33.76
C LEU A 116 3.41 -52.92 33.19
N ASN A 117 4.04 -53.10 32.02
CA ASN A 117 4.22 -54.43 31.44
C ASN A 117 5.17 -55.31 32.27
N SER A 118 6.26 -54.75 32.80
CA SER A 118 7.16 -55.47 33.71
C SER A 118 6.44 -55.91 34.99
N ALA A 119 5.66 -54.99 35.60
CA ALA A 119 4.85 -55.27 36.77
C ALA A 119 3.82 -56.40 36.52
N ARG A 120 3.21 -56.45 35.34
CA ARG A 120 2.23 -57.48 34.96
C ARG A 120 2.86 -58.87 34.80
N ASN A 121 4.08 -58.97 34.29
CA ASN A 121 4.73 -60.25 33.96
C ASN A 121 5.51 -60.89 35.13
N TYR A 122 5.78 -60.15 36.21
CA TYR A 122 6.48 -60.66 37.40
C TYR A 122 5.73 -60.30 38.69
N PRO A 123 4.65 -61.02 39.05
CA PRO A 123 4.07 -60.93 40.37
C PRO A 123 4.99 -61.64 41.37
N VAL A 124 5.89 -60.91 42.03
CA VAL A 124 6.67 -61.47 43.14
C VAL A 124 5.87 -61.29 44.43
N THR A 125 5.44 -62.41 45.01
CA THR A 125 4.76 -62.46 46.29
C THR A 125 5.77 -62.20 47.42
N ASN A 126 5.52 -61.22 48.28
CA ASN A 126 6.18 -61.18 49.58
C ASN A 126 5.51 -62.19 50.55
N SER A 127 6.15 -62.50 51.67
CA SER A 127 5.64 -63.46 52.66
C SER A 127 4.37 -63.00 53.40
N THR A 128 3.86 -61.79 53.12
CA THR A 128 2.64 -61.22 53.72
C THR A 128 1.43 -61.28 52.78
N GLY A 129 1.56 -61.84 51.57
CA GLY A 129 0.46 -61.99 50.62
C GLY A 129 0.00 -60.68 49.96
N VAL A 130 0.74 -59.58 50.17
CA VAL A 130 0.49 -58.30 49.50
C VAL A 130 1.31 -58.28 48.21
N ILE A 131 0.63 -58.28 47.07
CA ILE A 131 1.25 -58.20 45.75
C ILE A 131 1.81 -56.78 45.58
N SER A 132 3.06 -56.54 46.00
CA SER A 132 3.80 -55.33 45.65
C SER A 132 5.17 -55.71 45.12
N ASN A 133 5.25 -55.93 43.79
CA ASN A 133 6.55 -55.95 43.11
C ASN A 133 7.15 -54.53 43.21
N GLU A 134 8.44 -54.43 43.52
CA GLU A 134 9.21 -53.18 43.49
C GLU A 134 9.01 -52.41 42.17
N ASP A 135 8.87 -53.13 41.04
CA ASP A 135 8.54 -52.53 39.75
C ASP A 135 7.13 -51.91 39.71
N SER A 136 6.17 -52.47 40.45
CA SER A 136 4.82 -51.89 40.60
C SER A 136 4.85 -50.65 41.49
N ARG A 137 5.68 -50.66 42.54
CA ARG A 137 5.93 -49.50 43.40
C ARG A 137 6.57 -48.36 42.58
N LEU A 138 7.62 -48.67 41.83
CA LEU A 138 8.31 -47.74 40.94
C LEU A 138 7.41 -47.23 39.81
N ALA A 139 6.53 -48.06 39.24
CA ALA A 139 5.54 -47.64 38.25
C ALA A 139 4.55 -46.63 38.84
N THR A 140 4.03 -46.90 40.04
CA THR A 140 3.08 -46.05 40.75
C THR A 140 3.73 -44.72 41.15
N GLU A 141 4.96 -44.78 41.69
CA GLU A 141 5.75 -43.61 42.07
C GLU A 141 6.09 -42.75 40.85
N PHE A 142 6.48 -43.36 39.72
CA PHE A 142 6.74 -42.66 38.48
C PHE A 142 5.49 -41.96 37.93
N ILE A 143 4.34 -42.62 37.93
CA ILE A 143 3.06 -42.04 37.48
C ILE A 143 2.65 -40.87 38.40
N ASN A 144 2.73 -41.05 39.71
CA ASN A 144 2.32 -40.03 40.68
C ASN A 144 3.25 -38.81 40.65
N ASN A 145 4.57 -39.01 40.67
CA ASN A 145 5.55 -37.91 40.70
C ASN A 145 5.76 -37.23 39.35
N THR A 146 5.67 -37.98 38.23
CA THR A 146 6.01 -37.44 36.90
C THR A 146 4.78 -36.94 36.14
N LEU A 147 3.64 -37.62 36.24
CA LEU A 147 2.41 -37.22 35.54
C LEU A 147 1.49 -36.37 36.42
N GLY A 148 1.85 -36.16 37.70
CA GLY A 148 1.13 -35.28 38.62
C GLY A 148 -0.25 -35.79 39.02
N LEU A 149 -0.56 -37.07 38.78
CA LEU A 149 -1.79 -37.72 39.21
C LEU A 149 -1.71 -37.98 40.72
N HIS A 150 -1.87 -36.93 41.53
CA HIS A 150 -2.12 -37.11 42.95
C HIS A 150 -3.51 -37.73 43.07
N SER A 151 -3.56 -39.03 43.34
CA SER A 151 -4.76 -39.66 43.84
C SER A 151 -5.12 -38.96 45.15
N GLN A 152 -6.07 -38.02 45.09
CA GLN A 152 -6.84 -37.60 46.26
C GLN A 152 -7.66 -38.80 46.73
N ALA A 153 -7.01 -39.73 47.41
CA ALA A 153 -7.69 -40.76 48.17
C ALA A 153 -7.00 -40.80 49.52
N SER A 154 -7.79 -40.50 50.56
CA SER A 154 -7.50 -40.60 52.00
C SER A 154 -7.16 -39.29 52.71
N GLN A 155 -8.21 -38.53 53.05
CA GLN A 155 -8.46 -38.12 54.44
C GLN A 155 -9.74 -38.80 54.89
#